data_AF-W9ZSH5-F1
#
_entry.id   AF-W9ZSH5-F1
#
_cell.length_a   1.000
_cell.length_b   1.000
_cell.length_c   1.000
_cell.angle_alpha   90.00
_cell.angle_beta   90.00
_cell.angle_gamma   90.00
#
_symmetry.space_group_name_H-M   'P 1'
#
loop_
_entity.id
_entity.type
_entity.pdbx_description
1 polymer ?
#
loop_
_entity_poly.entity_id
_entity_poly.type
_entity_poly.pdbx_seq_one_letter_code
_entity_poly.pdbx_strand_id
1 'polypeptide(L)'
;MATSLPQEGAWPAEFREHATQLGKYLKDTLLYIERAKDQPVPYDLARSMAMGALSLVNKINNIPDVSTVHDALRMASTEAKIAAESTMQALDEIKMELKQAANTSKGVHHSIQSTEWLGGGELIWSTTLSSGVDQLSIKLS
;
A
#
# COMPACT_ATOMS: atom_id res chain seq x y z
N MET A 1 62.55 5.40 7.39
CA MET A 1 61.60 4.57 6.63
C MET A 1 60.58 5.50 5.99
N ALA A 2 60.55 5.61 4.66
CA ALA A 2 59.59 6.46 3.96
C ALA A 2 58.22 5.77 3.97
N THR A 3 57.23 6.36 4.62
CA THR A 3 55.83 5.92 4.50
C THR A 3 55.40 6.17 3.06
N SER A 4 55.02 5.10 2.36
CA SER A 4 54.47 5.17 1.01
C SER A 4 53.21 6.04 1.00
N LEU A 5 53.09 6.91 -0.02
CA LEU A 5 51.91 7.70 -0.29
C LEU A 5 50.66 6.80 -0.34
N PRO A 6 49.49 7.27 0.12
CA PRO A 6 48.23 6.57 -0.11
C PRO A 6 48.09 6.24 -1.60
N GLN A 7 47.96 4.96 -1.92
CA GLN A 7 47.80 4.50 -3.30
C GLN A 7 46.49 5.07 -3.88
N GLU A 8 46.61 5.81 -4.98
CA GLU A 8 45.47 6.28 -5.74
C GLU A 8 44.85 5.11 -6.50
N GLY A 9 43.66 4.70 -6.09
CA GLY A 9 42.86 3.68 -6.77
C GLY A 9 41.78 4.32 -7.64
N ALA A 10 41.25 3.56 -8.60
CA ALA A 10 40.06 3.99 -9.33
C ALA A 10 38.88 4.21 -8.36
N TRP A 11 38.21 5.35 -8.49
CA TRP A 11 37.05 5.68 -7.66
C TRP A 11 35.86 4.79 -8.02
N PRO A 12 35.20 4.14 -7.06
CA PRO A 12 34.11 3.21 -7.34
C PRO A 12 32.85 3.95 -7.79
N ALA A 13 32.04 3.25 -8.61
CA ALA A 13 30.81 3.77 -9.18
C ALA A 13 29.67 3.87 -8.15
N GLU A 14 29.60 2.92 -7.20
CA GLU A 14 28.55 2.88 -6.20
C GLU A 14 28.74 3.92 -5.10
N PHE A 15 27.67 4.62 -4.72
CA PHE A 15 27.71 5.68 -3.71
C PHE A 15 28.29 5.20 -2.37
N ARG A 16 27.84 4.03 -1.89
CA ARG A 16 28.23 3.48 -0.58
C ARG A 16 29.72 3.11 -0.53
N GLU A 17 30.20 2.45 -1.58
CA GLU A 17 31.60 2.05 -1.70
C GLU A 17 32.50 3.28 -1.85
N HIS A 18 32.05 4.26 -2.63
CA HIS A 18 32.75 5.53 -2.81
C HIS A 18 32.92 6.29 -1.50
N ALA A 19 31.86 6.42 -0.70
CA ALA A 19 31.93 7.06 0.61
C ALA A 19 32.91 6.35 1.55
N THR A 20 32.90 5.02 1.54
CA THR A 20 33.77 4.18 2.39
C THR A 20 35.24 4.31 1.98
N GLN A 21 35.52 4.24 0.68
CA GLN A 21 36.87 4.34 0.13
C GLN A 21 37.44 5.75 0.28
N LEU A 22 36.64 6.79 0.04
CA LEU A 22 37.01 8.18 0.32
C LEU A 22 37.31 8.38 1.80
N GLY A 23 36.47 7.87 2.69
CA GLY A 23 36.69 7.96 4.13
C GLY A 23 37.98 7.29 4.59
N LYS A 24 38.30 6.12 4.04
CA LYS A 24 39.58 5.43 4.30
C LYS A 24 40.76 6.25 3.77
N TYR A 25 40.68 6.72 2.52
CA TYR A 25 41.72 7.51 1.88
C TYR A 25 42.01 8.82 2.63
N LEU A 26 40.98 9.52 3.08
CA LEU A 26 41.10 10.74 3.88
C LEU A 26 41.75 10.46 5.25
N LYS A 27 41.40 9.37 5.92
CA LYS A 27 42.04 8.97 7.19
C LYS A 27 43.52 8.66 7.01
N ASP A 28 43.86 7.89 5.99
CA ASP A 28 45.26 7.54 5.68
C ASP A 28 46.06 8.80 5.32
N THR A 29 45.44 9.73 4.59
CA THR A 29 46.02 11.03 4.23
C THR A 29 46.24 11.92 5.45
N LEU A 30 45.27 12.00 6.37
CA LEU A 30 45.43 12.76 7.62
C LEU A 30 46.58 12.21 8.47
N LEU A 31 46.66 10.88 8.63
CA LEU A 31 47.78 10.25 9.33
C LEU A 31 49.13 10.53 8.66
N TYR A 32 49.16 10.58 7.33
CA TYR A 32 50.37 10.97 6.59
C TYR A 32 50.75 12.42 6.88
N ILE A 33 49.80 13.36 6.81
CA ILE A 33 50.03 14.79 7.07
C ILE A 33 50.48 15.01 8.51
N GLU A 34 49.82 14.38 9.49
CA GLU A 34 50.20 14.48 10.91
C GLU A 34 51.63 14.00 11.17
N ARG A 35 52.08 12.94 10.47
CA ARG A 35 53.46 12.46 10.55
C ARG A 35 54.45 13.35 9.82
N ALA A 36 54.03 13.95 8.70
CA ALA A 36 54.86 14.83 7.89
C ALA A 36 55.03 16.24 8.49
N LYS A 37 54.21 16.60 9.49
CA LYS A 37 54.23 17.86 10.24
C LYS A 37 54.20 19.08 9.30
N ASP A 38 55.37 19.66 9.02
CA ASP A 38 55.53 20.91 8.25
C ASP A 38 55.72 20.66 6.75
N GLN A 39 55.68 19.41 6.30
CA GLN A 39 55.84 19.10 4.90
C GLN A 39 54.54 19.43 4.12
N PRO A 40 54.64 20.19 3.02
CA PRO A 40 53.47 20.53 2.22
C PRO A 40 52.80 19.28 1.66
N VAL A 41 51.46 19.28 1.62
CA VAL A 41 50.68 18.19 1.04
C VAL A 41 50.99 18.09 -0.45
N PRO A 42 51.35 16.90 -0.98
CA PRO A 42 51.57 16.72 -2.41
C PRO A 42 50.36 17.13 -3.23
N TYR A 43 50.59 17.82 -4.36
CA TYR A 43 49.53 18.30 -5.24
C TYR A 43 48.59 17.16 -5.70
N ASP A 44 49.16 16.02 -6.10
CA ASP A 44 48.37 14.88 -6.59
C ASP A 44 47.44 14.31 -5.51
N LEU A 45 47.92 14.26 -4.26
CA LEU A 45 47.14 13.83 -3.10
C LEU A 45 45.97 14.79 -2.84
N ALA A 46 46.23 16.10 -2.83
CA ALA A 46 45.21 17.12 -2.66
C ALA A 46 44.17 17.10 -3.79
N ARG A 47 44.62 16.92 -5.03
CA ARG A 47 43.77 16.81 -6.22
C ARG A 47 42.85 15.59 -6.14
N SER A 48 43.40 14.42 -5.79
CA SER A 48 42.61 13.19 -5.69
C SER A 48 41.54 13.27 -4.59
N MET A 49 41.89 13.82 -3.43
CA MET A 49 40.91 14.11 -2.36
C MET A 49 39.78 15.04 -2.83
N ALA A 50 40.12 16.13 -3.51
CA ALA A 50 39.13 17.08 -4.01
C ALA A 50 38.21 16.43 -5.07
N MET A 51 38.77 15.65 -6.00
CA MET A 51 37.98 14.94 -7.02
C MET A 51 37.05 13.89 -6.40
N GLY A 52 37.53 13.10 -5.44
CA GLY A 52 36.70 12.12 -4.72
C GLY A 52 35.56 12.77 -3.94
N ALA A 53 35.85 13.86 -3.21
CA ALA A 53 34.82 14.60 -2.48
C ALA A 53 33.76 15.23 -3.41
N LEU A 54 34.18 15.88 -4.50
CA LEU A 54 33.27 16.45 -5.49
C LEU A 54 32.41 15.37 -6.16
N SER A 55 33.01 14.23 -6.51
CA SER A 55 32.30 13.09 -7.06
C SER A 55 31.24 12.58 -6.09
N LEU A 56 31.54 12.48 -4.79
CA LEU A 56 30.58 12.02 -3.79
C LEU A 56 29.40 13.01 -3.64
N VAL A 57 29.68 14.31 -3.57
CA VAL A 57 28.64 15.35 -3.48
C VAL A 57 27.73 15.33 -4.69
N ASN A 58 28.29 15.21 -5.91
CA ASN A 58 27.49 15.10 -7.12
C ASN A 58 26.60 13.85 -7.11
N LYS A 59 27.08 12.73 -6.58
CA LYS A 59 26.27 11.52 -6.43
C LYS A 59 25.13 11.71 -5.45
N ILE A 60 25.36 12.37 -4.31
CA ILE A 60 24.31 12.67 -3.31
C ILE A 60 23.24 13.57 -3.90
N ASN A 61 23.64 14.63 -4.60
CA ASN A 61 22.71 15.57 -5.23
C ASN A 61 21.89 14.93 -6.37
N ASN A 62 22.40 13.86 -6.98
CA ASN A 62 21.70 13.10 -8.01
C ASN A 62 20.86 11.94 -7.46
N ILE A 63 20.78 11.74 -6.13
CA ILE A 63 19.83 10.79 -5.56
C ILE A 63 18.43 11.36 -5.78
N PRO A 64 17.56 10.69 -6.55
CA PRO A 64 16.22 11.20 -6.81
C PRO A 64 15.43 11.29 -5.49
N ASP A 65 14.70 12.39 -5.32
CA ASP A 65 13.76 12.53 -4.22
C ASP A 65 12.60 11.53 -4.41
N VAL A 66 12.59 10.50 -3.56
CA VAL A 66 11.58 9.42 -3.58
C VAL A 66 10.37 9.73 -2.70
N SER A 67 10.32 10.90 -2.06
CA SER A 67 9.19 11.32 -1.21
C SER A 67 7.85 11.25 -1.95
N THR A 68 7.83 11.71 -3.21
CA THR A 68 6.62 11.72 -4.04
C THR A 68 6.13 10.31 -4.36
N VAL A 69 7.05 9.36 -4.61
CA VAL A 69 6.72 7.95 -4.87
C VAL A 69 6.21 7.27 -3.60
N HIS A 70 6.86 7.54 -2.47
CA HIS A 70 6.42 7.04 -1.17
C HIS A 70 5.02 7.54 -0.82
N ASP A 71 4.73 8.83 -1.03
CA ASP A 71 3.43 9.41 -0.74
C ASP A 71 2.34 8.90 -1.67
N ALA A 72 2.63 8.78 -2.98
CA ALA A 72 1.72 8.15 -3.93
C ALA A 72 1.42 6.69 -3.56
N LEU A 73 2.44 5.93 -3.15
CA LEU A 73 2.27 4.55 -2.69
C LEU A 73 1.44 4.47 -1.41
N ARG A 74 1.67 5.39 -0.46
CA ARG A 74 0.90 5.47 0.78
C ARG A 74 -0.57 5.80 0.49
N MET A 75 -0.84 6.77 -0.39
CA MET A 75 -2.20 7.13 -0.82
C MET A 75 -2.89 5.96 -1.51
N ALA A 76 -2.23 5.31 -2.48
CA ALA A 76 -2.77 4.14 -3.17
C ALA A 76 -3.07 2.98 -2.19
N SER A 77 -2.22 2.75 -1.21
CA SER A 77 -2.44 1.75 -0.16
C SER A 77 -3.66 2.09 0.72
N THR A 78 -3.82 3.36 1.09
CA THR A 78 -5.00 3.79 1.86
C THR A 78 -6.30 3.68 1.06
N GLU A 79 -6.28 4.03 -0.22
CA GLU A 79 -7.44 3.91 -1.10
C GLU A 79 -7.83 2.45 -1.33
N ALA A 80 -6.83 1.58 -1.57
CA ALA A 80 -7.06 0.14 -1.69
C ALA A 80 -7.66 -0.47 -0.41
N LYS A 81 -7.19 -0.03 0.76
CA LYS A 81 -7.75 -0.47 2.05
C LYS A 81 -9.20 -0.02 2.22
N ILE A 82 -9.52 1.24 1.91
CA ILE A 82 -10.89 1.77 1.99
C ILE A 82 -11.80 1.02 1.02
N ALA A 83 -11.36 0.77 -0.21
CA ALA A 83 -12.12 0.01 -1.18
C ALA A 83 -12.39 -1.43 -0.70
N ALA A 84 -11.38 -2.10 -0.13
CA ALA A 84 -11.53 -3.42 0.44
C ALA A 84 -12.56 -3.43 1.59
N GLU A 85 -12.44 -2.50 2.54
CA GLU A 85 -13.39 -2.38 3.67
C GLU A 85 -14.82 -2.10 3.18
N SER A 86 -14.99 -1.22 2.19
CA SER A 86 -16.29 -0.92 1.57
C SER A 86 -16.90 -2.15 0.88
N THR A 87 -16.10 -2.92 0.12
CA THR A 87 -16.59 -4.15 -0.52
C THR A 87 -16.99 -5.23 0.48
N MET A 88 -16.29 -5.34 1.62
CA MET A 88 -16.66 -6.25 2.70
C MET A 88 -17.99 -5.85 3.34
N GLN A 89 -18.21 -4.55 3.60
CA GLN A 89 -19.46 -4.05 4.15
C GLN A 89 -20.64 -4.31 3.20
N ALA A 90 -20.47 -4.00 1.90
CA ALA A 90 -21.50 -4.25 0.90
C ALA A 90 -21.84 -5.75 0.80
N LEU A 91 -20.83 -6.63 0.91
CA LEU A 91 -21.05 -8.07 0.90
C LEU A 91 -21.84 -8.55 2.12
N ASP A 92 -21.54 -8.02 3.31
CA ASP A 92 -22.27 -8.35 4.54
C ASP A 92 -23.73 -7.87 4.49
N GLU A 93 -23.98 -6.70 3.91
CA GLU A 93 -25.32 -6.15 3.68
C GLU A 93 -26.12 -7.03 2.71
N ILE A 94 -25.55 -7.39 1.55
CA ILE A 94 -26.18 -8.30 0.58
C ILE A 94 -26.51 -9.64 1.24
N LYS A 95 -25.62 -10.16 2.08
CA LYS A 95 -25.84 -11.42 2.81
C LYS A 95 -26.98 -11.32 3.81
N MET A 96 -27.12 -10.18 4.50
CA MET A 96 -28.22 -9.91 5.43
C MET A 96 -29.56 -9.83 4.69
N GLU A 97 -29.62 -9.06 3.61
CA GLU A 97 -30.82 -8.94 2.77
C GLU A 97 -31.24 -10.31 2.20
N LEU A 98 -30.30 -11.11 1.73
CA LEU A 98 -30.57 -12.45 1.21
C LEU A 98 -31.17 -13.38 2.29
N LYS A 99 -30.64 -13.34 3.52
CA LYS A 99 -31.20 -14.08 4.64
C LYS A 99 -32.62 -13.63 4.96
N GLN A 100 -32.86 -12.32 4.96
CA GLN A 100 -34.19 -11.76 5.19
C GLN A 100 -35.18 -12.21 4.11
N ALA A 101 -34.81 -12.09 2.83
CA ALA A 101 -35.64 -12.54 1.71
C ALA A 101 -35.97 -14.04 1.79
N ALA A 102 -34.98 -14.88 2.13
CA ALA A 102 -35.19 -16.31 2.30
C ALA A 102 -36.15 -16.63 3.47
N ASN A 103 -36.05 -15.91 4.58
CA ASN A 103 -36.94 -16.09 5.72
C ASN A 103 -38.37 -15.62 5.41
N THR A 104 -38.53 -14.51 4.72
CA THR A 104 -39.84 -14.02 4.25
C THR A 104 -40.48 -15.02 3.29
N SER A 105 -39.73 -15.56 2.34
CA SER A 105 -40.22 -16.60 1.41
C SER A 105 -40.70 -17.85 2.15
N LYS A 106 -39.96 -18.34 3.14
CA LYS A 106 -40.40 -19.47 3.99
C LYS A 106 -41.65 -19.14 4.78
N GLY A 107 -41.75 -17.93 5.33
CA GLY A 107 -42.94 -17.47 6.06
C GLY A 107 -44.18 -17.45 5.16
N VAL A 108 -44.06 -16.88 3.96
CA VAL A 108 -45.13 -16.84 2.95
C VAL A 108 -45.55 -18.26 2.53
N HIS A 109 -44.59 -19.15 2.28
CA HIS A 109 -44.89 -20.55 1.95
C HIS A 109 -45.64 -21.27 3.08
N HIS A 110 -45.25 -21.06 4.33
CA HIS A 110 -45.91 -21.67 5.49
C HIS A 110 -47.33 -21.11 5.69
N SER A 111 -47.53 -19.80 5.51
CA SER A 111 -48.86 -19.19 5.58
C SER A 111 -49.82 -19.73 4.51
N ILE A 112 -49.34 -19.90 3.27
CA ILE A 112 -50.14 -20.47 2.17
C ILE A 112 -50.57 -21.91 2.50
N GLN A 113 -49.66 -22.75 2.98
CA GLN A 113 -49.99 -24.11 3.41
C GLN A 113 -50.97 -24.11 4.59
N SER A 114 -50.78 -23.24 5.59
CA SER A 114 -51.70 -23.18 6.74
C SER A 114 -53.11 -22.73 6.37
N THR A 115 -53.27 -21.90 5.34
CA THR A 115 -54.61 -21.54 4.81
C THR A 115 -55.25 -22.66 4.01
N GLU A 116 -54.46 -23.52 3.36
CA GLU A 116 -54.94 -24.71 2.63
C GLU A 116 -55.51 -25.77 3.59
N TRP A 117 -54.93 -25.93 4.78
CA TRP A 117 -55.41 -26.86 5.81
C TRP A 117 -56.69 -26.41 6.53
N LEU A 118 -57.05 -25.12 6.49
CA LEU A 118 -58.26 -24.58 7.11
C LEU A 118 -59.45 -24.45 6.15
N GLY A 119 -59.25 -24.68 4.84
CA GLY A 119 -60.25 -24.50 3.79
C GLY A 119 -61.08 -25.75 3.48
N GLY A 120 -61.75 -26.31 4.47
CA GLY A 120 -62.82 -27.29 4.24
C GLY A 120 -64.07 -26.62 3.65
N GLY A 121 -64.08 -26.40 2.33
CA GLY A 121 -65.32 -26.28 1.56
C GLY A 121 -65.92 -24.90 1.28
N GLU A 122 -65.15 -23.88 0.90
CA GLU A 122 -65.59 -22.83 -0.04
C GLU A 122 -64.36 -22.01 -0.51
N LEU A 123 -64.09 -21.95 -1.81
CA LEU A 123 -62.89 -21.28 -2.35
C LEU A 123 -63.14 -19.77 -2.48
N ILE A 124 -62.70 -19.00 -1.47
CA ILE A 124 -62.67 -17.54 -1.51
C ILE A 124 -61.21 -17.12 -1.67
N TRP A 125 -60.82 -16.64 -2.86
CA TRP A 125 -59.46 -16.12 -3.08
C TRP A 125 -59.35 -14.71 -2.48
N SER A 126 -58.65 -14.56 -1.36
CA SER A 126 -58.24 -13.25 -0.84
C SER A 126 -56.75 -13.02 -1.14
N THR A 127 -56.47 -12.24 -2.17
CA THR A 127 -55.12 -11.71 -2.40
C THR A 127 -54.89 -10.54 -1.45
N THR A 128 -54.07 -10.73 -0.42
CA THR A 128 -53.52 -9.64 0.38
C THR A 128 -52.33 -9.03 -0.35
N LEU A 129 -52.59 -8.01 -1.18
CA LEU A 129 -51.54 -7.06 -1.56
C LEU A 129 -51.24 -6.17 -0.36
N SER A 130 -49.97 -5.81 -0.17
CA SER A 130 -49.43 -5.08 1.00
C SER A 130 -49.98 -3.65 1.22
N SER A 131 -51.04 -3.24 0.52
CA SER A 131 -51.71 -1.96 0.72
C SER A 131 -53.22 -2.11 0.50
N GLY A 132 -53.98 -2.32 1.59
CA GLY A 132 -55.45 -2.32 1.57
C GLY A 132 -56.07 -3.63 1.12
N VAL A 133 -56.92 -4.22 1.98
CA VAL A 133 -57.66 -5.45 1.70
C VAL A 133 -58.89 -5.11 0.86
N ASP A 134 -58.76 -5.16 -0.46
CA ASP A 134 -59.92 -5.13 -1.36
C ASP A 134 -60.41 -6.57 -1.61
N GLN A 135 -61.57 -6.90 -1.06
CA GLN A 135 -62.22 -8.20 -1.29
C GLN A 135 -62.98 -8.18 -2.62
N LEU A 136 -62.44 -8.82 -3.65
CA LEU A 136 -63.14 -9.09 -4.91
C LEU A 136 -63.66 -10.54 -4.89
N SER A 137 -64.97 -10.70 -4.68
CA SER A 137 -65.65 -12.00 -4.80
C SER A 137 -66.10 -12.22 -6.25
N ILE A 138 -65.45 -13.15 -6.96
CA ILE A 138 -65.90 -13.61 -8.28
C ILE A 138 -66.52 -14.99 -8.13
N LYS A 139 -67.82 -15.09 -8.42
CA LYS A 139 -68.61 -16.31 -8.32
C LYS A 139 -68.60 -17.02 -9.68
N LEU A 140 -67.87 -18.12 -9.83
CA LEU A 140 -68.01 -18.98 -11.01
C LEU A 140 -69.24 -19.88 -10.83
N SER A 141 -70.15 -19.85 -11.82
CA SER A 141 -71.28 -20.80 -11.96
C SER A 141 -70.82 -22.13 -12.52
#